data_AF-F0ST21-F1
#
_entry.id   AF-F0ST21-F1
#
_cell.length_a   1.000
_cell.length_b   1.000
_cell.length_c   1.000
_cell.angle_alpha   90.00
_cell.angle_beta   90.00
_cell.angle_gamma   90.00
#
_symmetry.space_group_name_H-M   'P 1'
#
loop_
_entity.id
_entity.type
_entity.pdbx_description
1 polymer ?
#
loop_
_entity_poly.entity_id
_entity_poly.type
_entity_poly.pdbx_seq_one_letter_code
_entity_poly.pdbx_strand_id
1 'polypeptide(L)'
;MYRLVSSRIDDAELRDRYITEYGELRRHLFAKHAATLSAEDQQKLDDGTHPSQSHSFATDAEPYCRLLDSHLRSIGIVPNEIVLGWYHMDRIVLTVYLDDSQVPADGKPPWLFQGFEVFYVPRSNKDTTVH
;
A
#
# COMPACT_ATOMS: atom_id res chain seq x y z
N MET A 1 39.76 -18.89 -3.95
CA MET A 1 38.76 -19.67 -4.71
C MET A 1 37.44 -19.55 -3.93
N TYR A 2 36.62 -18.54 -4.23
CA TYR A 2 35.37 -18.32 -3.51
C TYR A 2 34.26 -19.19 -4.13
N ARG A 3 33.66 -20.04 -3.29
CA ARG A 3 32.53 -20.90 -3.64
C ARG A 3 31.30 -20.00 -3.78
N LEU A 4 30.81 -19.87 -5.02
CA LEU A 4 29.49 -19.34 -5.32
C LEU A 4 28.45 -20.24 -4.62
N VAL A 5 27.91 -19.78 -3.51
CA VAL A 5 26.69 -20.37 -2.94
C VAL A 5 25.54 -19.86 -3.81
N SER A 6 25.18 -20.66 -4.80
CA SER A 6 23.95 -20.47 -5.57
C SER A 6 22.79 -20.87 -4.65
N SER A 7 22.32 -19.95 -3.80
CA SER A 7 21.07 -20.13 -3.04
C SER A 7 19.89 -19.72 -3.93
N ARG A 8 19.65 -20.48 -5.00
CA ARG A 8 18.41 -20.38 -5.76
C ARG A 8 17.35 -21.18 -5.01
N ILE A 9 16.39 -20.46 -4.43
CA ILE A 9 14.97 -20.80 -4.27
C ILE A 9 14.67 -22.29 -4.53
N ASP A 10 14.74 -23.14 -3.50
CA ASP A 10 14.24 -24.53 -3.57
C ASP A 10 13.73 -25.05 -2.21
N ASP A 11 13.42 -24.14 -1.27
CA ASP A 11 12.76 -24.50 -0.02
C ASP A 11 11.34 -23.92 -0.02
N ALA A 12 10.41 -24.72 -0.57
CA ALA A 12 9.00 -24.38 -0.64
C ALA A 12 8.40 -24.15 0.76
N GLU A 13 8.85 -24.92 1.75
CA GLU A 13 8.37 -24.80 3.13
C GLU A 13 8.85 -23.48 3.77
N LEU A 14 10.10 -23.09 3.51
CA LEU A 14 10.62 -21.80 3.95
C LEU A 14 9.86 -20.63 3.31
N ARG A 15 9.56 -20.72 2.00
CA ARG A 15 8.77 -19.71 1.29
C ARG A 15 7.36 -19.59 1.88
N ASP A 16 6.67 -20.72 2.07
CA ASP A 16 5.28 -20.73 2.54
C ASP A 16 5.17 -20.23 3.99
N ARG A 17 6.17 -20.52 4.82
CA ARG A 17 6.30 -19.93 6.16
C ARG A 17 6.48 -18.41 6.10
N TYR A 18 7.41 -17.90 5.27
CA TYR A 18 7.59 -16.45 5.15
C TYR A 18 6.34 -15.74 4.62
N ILE A 19 5.62 -16.32 3.67
CA ILE A 19 4.34 -15.78 3.19
C ILE A 19 3.34 -15.68 4.34
N THR A 20 3.26 -16.72 5.18
CA THR A 20 2.35 -16.75 6.33
C THR A 20 2.72 -15.70 7.38
N GLU A 21 3.98 -15.67 7.81
CA GLU A 21 4.49 -14.73 8.80
C GLU A 21 4.34 -13.27 8.31
N TYR A 22 4.63 -13.01 7.03
CA TYR A 22 4.42 -11.70 6.43
C TYR A 22 2.93 -11.31 6.39
N GLY A 23 2.05 -12.25 6.05
CA GLY A 23 0.60 -12.04 6.06
C GLY A 23 0.07 -11.72 7.46
N GLU A 24 0.55 -12.43 8.49
CA GLU A 24 0.21 -12.17 9.89
C GLU A 24 0.67 -10.79 10.35
N LEU A 25 1.92 -10.43 10.04
CA LEU A 25 2.45 -9.11 10.36
C LEU A 25 1.63 -8.00 9.69
N ARG A 26 1.31 -8.16 8.39
CA ARG A 26 0.49 -7.20 7.64
C ARG A 26 -0.89 -7.03 8.29
N ARG A 27 -1.57 -8.12 8.63
CA ARG A 27 -2.87 -8.06 9.34
C ARG A 27 -2.77 -7.34 10.68
N HIS A 28 -1.74 -7.63 11.47
CA HIS A 28 -1.53 -7.01 12.77
C HIS A 28 -1.29 -5.51 12.66
N LEU A 29 -0.44 -5.09 11.71
CA LEU A 29 -0.15 -3.67 11.50
C LEU A 29 -1.39 -2.94 10.95
N PHE A 30 -2.19 -3.58 10.09
CA PHE A 30 -3.46 -3.03 9.62
C PHE A 30 -4.45 -2.85 10.77
N ALA A 31 -4.62 -3.85 11.63
CA ALA A 31 -5.53 -3.76 12.79
C ALA A 31 -5.11 -2.62 13.74
N LYS A 32 -3.81 -2.44 13.98
CA LYS A 32 -3.29 -1.30 14.75
C LYS A 32 -3.63 0.04 14.11
N HIS A 33 -3.51 0.15 12.79
CA HIS A 33 -3.87 1.37 12.07
C HIS A 33 -5.38 1.64 12.10
N ALA A 34 -6.20 0.61 11.87
CA ALA A 34 -7.65 0.71 11.91
C ALA A 34 -8.15 1.28 13.25
N ALA A 35 -7.54 0.86 14.37
CA ALA A 35 -7.86 1.37 15.70
C ALA A 35 -7.54 2.88 15.90
N THR A 36 -6.77 3.51 15.00
CA THR A 36 -6.48 4.95 15.04
C THR A 36 -7.47 5.79 14.23
N LEU A 37 -8.35 5.16 13.47
CA LEU A 37 -9.34 5.85 12.64
C LEU A 37 -10.50 6.40 13.48
N SER A 38 -11.35 7.20 12.85
CA SER A 38 -12.59 7.65 13.48
C SER A 38 -13.47 6.45 13.87
N ALA A 39 -14.34 6.60 14.88
CA ALA A 39 -15.27 5.54 15.26
C ALA A 39 -16.20 5.14 14.10
N GLU A 40 -16.55 6.10 13.23
CA GLU A 40 -17.34 5.86 12.03
C GLU A 40 -16.59 4.97 11.03
N ASP A 41 -15.32 5.26 10.76
CA ASP A 41 -14.52 4.48 9.80
C ASP A 41 -14.15 3.11 10.36
N GLN A 42 -13.93 3.00 11.68
CA GLN A 42 -13.79 1.71 12.36
C GLN A 42 -15.04 0.85 12.16
N GLN A 43 -16.23 1.41 12.40
CA GLN A 43 -17.49 0.70 12.18
C GLN A 43 -17.67 0.28 10.71
N LYS A 44 -17.35 1.17 9.76
CA LYS A 44 -17.41 0.83 8.32
C LYS A 44 -16.44 -0.30 7.95
N LEU A 45 -15.27 -0.36 8.56
CA LEU A 45 -14.31 -1.46 8.35
C LEU A 45 -14.86 -2.78 8.89
N ASP A 46 -15.46 -2.76 10.08
CA ASP A 46 -16.06 -3.93 10.72
C ASP A 46 -17.27 -4.45 9.91
N ASP A 47 -18.07 -3.54 9.35
CA ASP A 47 -19.23 -3.87 8.52
C ASP A 47 -18.87 -4.22 7.06
N GLY A 48 -17.59 -4.10 6.68
CA GLY A 48 -17.12 -4.33 5.31
C GLY A 48 -17.61 -3.30 4.29
N THR A 49 -18.11 -2.14 4.75
CA THR A 49 -18.65 -1.06 3.92
C THR A 49 -17.66 0.10 3.71
N HIS A 50 -16.48 0.03 4.34
CA HIS A 50 -15.44 1.03 4.15
C HIS A 50 -14.97 1.03 2.68
N PRO A 51 -14.73 2.20 2.05
CA PRO A 51 -14.37 2.27 0.63
C PRO A 51 -13.12 1.47 0.24
N SER A 52 -12.19 1.22 1.17
CA SER A 52 -11.01 0.38 0.90
C SER A 52 -11.32 -1.12 0.75
N GLN A 53 -12.50 -1.59 1.15
CA GLN A 53 -12.79 -3.03 1.23
C GLN A 53 -13.24 -3.66 -0.09
N SER A 54 -13.76 -2.88 -1.04
CA SER A 54 -14.31 -3.41 -2.30
C SER A 54 -14.22 -2.39 -3.44
N HIS A 55 -13.94 -2.89 -4.64
CA HIS A 55 -13.96 -2.10 -5.87
C HIS A 55 -15.32 -1.47 -6.17
N SER A 56 -16.41 -2.01 -5.62
CA SER A 56 -17.75 -1.41 -5.74
C SER A 56 -17.84 -0.01 -5.13
N PHE A 57 -16.91 0.35 -4.24
CA PHE A 57 -16.85 1.64 -3.56
C PHE A 57 -15.83 2.61 -4.18
N ALA A 58 -15.40 2.38 -5.42
CA ALA A 58 -14.40 3.20 -6.10
C ALA A 58 -14.71 4.70 -6.07
N THR A 59 -15.94 5.08 -6.38
CA THR A 59 -16.41 6.48 -6.34
C THR A 59 -16.22 7.10 -4.96
N ASP A 60 -16.49 6.34 -3.89
CA ASP A 60 -16.35 6.80 -2.51
C ASP A 60 -14.87 6.80 -2.05
N ALA A 61 -14.00 6.08 -2.75
CA ALA A 61 -12.56 6.05 -2.49
C ALA A 61 -11.79 7.21 -3.15
N GLU A 62 -12.29 7.77 -4.25
CA GLU A 62 -11.61 8.88 -4.98
C GLU A 62 -11.25 10.10 -4.11
N PRO A 63 -12.10 10.58 -3.17
CA PRO A 63 -11.75 11.71 -2.30
C PRO A 63 -10.47 11.46 -1.47
N TYR A 64 -10.16 10.20 -1.14
CA TYR A 64 -8.98 9.84 -0.35
C TYR A 64 -7.67 10.07 -1.11
N CYS A 65 -7.67 10.04 -2.45
CA CYS A 65 -6.50 10.43 -3.24
C CYS A 65 -6.10 11.89 -2.97
N ARG A 66 -7.08 12.80 -2.87
CA ARG A 66 -6.83 14.23 -2.60
C ARG A 66 -6.40 14.48 -1.16
N LEU A 67 -6.97 13.73 -0.22
CA LEU A 67 -6.54 13.76 1.18
C LEU A 67 -5.10 13.27 1.33
N LEU A 68 -4.75 12.18 0.64
CA LEU A 68 -3.39 11.67 0.64
C LEU A 68 -2.40 12.66 0.00
N ASP A 69 -2.75 13.28 -1.13
CA ASP A 69 -1.92 14.32 -1.75
C ASP A 69 -1.65 15.48 -0.78
N SER A 70 -2.69 15.97 -0.11
CA SER A 70 -2.57 17.04 0.89
C SER A 70 -1.67 16.62 2.06
N HIS A 71 -1.84 15.40 2.57
CA HIS A 71 -1.03 14.85 3.65
C HIS A 71 0.43 14.71 3.25
N LEU A 72 0.72 14.09 2.10
CA LEU A 72 2.08 13.91 1.59
C LEU A 72 2.79 15.26 1.40
N ARG A 73 2.11 16.24 0.82
CA ARG A 73 2.66 17.61 0.68
C ARG A 73 2.98 18.23 2.04
N SER A 74 2.14 18.03 3.05
CA SER A 74 2.37 18.55 4.41
C SER A 74 3.62 17.97 5.08
N ILE A 75 4.04 16.77 4.70
CA ILE A 75 5.26 16.11 5.18
C ILE A 75 6.44 16.25 4.21
N GLY A 76 6.31 17.13 3.20
CA GLY A 76 7.38 17.46 2.27
C GLY A 76 7.53 16.52 1.07
N ILE A 77 6.58 15.61 0.86
CA ILE A 77 6.56 14.71 -0.30
C ILE A 77 5.64 15.29 -1.35
N VAL A 78 6.17 15.52 -2.56
CA VAL A 78 5.39 16.08 -3.67
C VAL A 78 5.09 14.98 -4.69
N PRO A 79 3.88 14.37 -4.64
CA PRO A 79 3.50 13.37 -5.63
C PRO A 79 3.19 14.01 -6.98
N ASN A 80 3.53 13.28 -8.03
CA ASN A 80 3.17 13.61 -9.41
C ASN A 80 1.70 13.31 -9.66
N GLU A 81 1.24 12.18 -9.13
CA GLU A 81 -0.10 11.66 -9.32
C GLU A 81 -0.44 10.68 -8.20
N ILE A 82 -1.72 10.63 -7.80
CA ILE A 82 -2.26 9.62 -6.90
C ILE A 82 -3.51 9.04 -7.56
N VAL A 83 -3.55 7.72 -7.70
CA VAL A 83 -4.68 7.00 -8.31
C VAL A 83 -5.15 5.88 -7.40
N LEU A 84 -6.38 5.44 -7.63
CA LEU A 84 -6.85 4.18 -7.08
C LEU A 84 -6.14 3.04 -7.81
N GLY A 85 -5.49 2.17 -7.06
CA GLY A 85 -4.96 0.89 -7.51
C GLY A 85 -5.87 -0.25 -7.06
N TRP A 86 -5.70 -1.41 -7.69
CA TRP A 86 -6.47 -2.61 -7.40
C TRP A 86 -5.49 -3.72 -7.01
N TYR A 87 -5.75 -4.37 -5.87
CA TYR A 87 -4.97 -5.54 -5.44
C TYR A 87 -5.82 -6.81 -5.55
N HIS A 88 -5.18 -7.97 -5.63
CA HIS A 88 -5.86 -9.27 -5.57
C HIS A 88 -6.80 -9.34 -4.35
N MET A 89 -7.98 -9.92 -4.56
CA MET A 89 -9.12 -9.98 -3.62
C MET A 89 -9.89 -8.66 -3.44
N ASP A 90 -10.14 -7.95 -4.54
CA ASP A 90 -11.16 -6.89 -4.68
C ASP A 90 -10.98 -5.60 -3.85
N ARG A 91 -9.89 -5.46 -3.11
CA ARG A 91 -9.61 -4.28 -2.28
C ARG A 91 -9.00 -3.13 -3.06
N ILE A 92 -9.41 -1.91 -2.68
CA ILE A 92 -8.86 -0.67 -3.24
C ILE A 92 -7.62 -0.27 -2.45
N VAL A 93 -6.57 0.10 -3.19
CA VAL A 93 -5.33 0.67 -2.64
C VAL A 93 -5.09 2.05 -3.23
N LEU A 94 -4.23 2.86 -2.60
CA LEU A 94 -3.83 4.17 -3.12
C LEU A 94 -2.42 4.04 -3.72
N THR A 95 -2.30 4.29 -5.02
CA THR A 95 -1.01 4.26 -5.72
C THR A 95 -0.52 5.67 -5.94
N VAL A 96 0.66 5.97 -5.42
CA VAL A 96 1.32 7.26 -5.48
C VAL A 96 2.49 7.18 -6.44
N TYR A 97 2.47 7.99 -7.48
CA TYR A 97 3.58 8.13 -8.41
C TYR A 97 4.50 9.27 -7.96
N LEU A 98 5.77 8.95 -7.76
CA LEU A 98 6.81 9.88 -7.32
C LEU A 98 7.91 9.99 -8.38
N ASP A 99 8.57 11.14 -8.47
CA ASP A 99 9.86 11.20 -9.16
C ASP A 99 10.90 10.38 -8.38
N ASP A 100 11.86 9.80 -9.09
CA ASP A 100 12.86 8.89 -8.49
C ASP A 100 13.69 9.56 -7.38
N SER A 101 13.85 10.88 -7.44
CA SER A 101 14.53 11.69 -6.41
C SER A 101 13.70 11.93 -5.14
N GLN A 102 12.40 11.64 -5.19
CA GLN A 102 11.44 11.83 -4.10
C GLN A 102 11.05 10.51 -3.42
N VAL A 103 11.54 9.37 -3.92
CA VAL A 103 11.39 8.09 -3.22
C VAL A 103 12.15 8.19 -1.90
N PRO A 104 11.48 8.19 -0.73
CA PRO A 104 12.17 8.52 0.50
C PRO A 104 13.14 7.39 0.89
N ALA A 105 14.43 7.70 0.97
CA ALA A 105 15.43 6.78 1.52
C ALA A 105 15.31 6.67 3.05
N ASP A 106 14.97 7.77 3.74
CA ASP A 106 15.00 7.87 5.21
C ASP A 106 13.76 8.51 5.87
N GLY A 107 12.75 8.92 5.10
CA GLY A 107 11.46 9.40 5.63
C GLY A 107 10.35 8.43 5.27
N LYS A 108 10.02 7.45 6.12
CA LYS A 108 9.07 6.38 5.77
C LYS A 108 7.70 6.98 5.45
N PRO A 109 7.31 7.06 4.16
CA PRO A 109 6.00 7.57 3.82
C PRO A 109 4.95 6.58 4.34
N PRO A 110 3.72 7.02 4.63
CA PRO A 110 2.73 6.15 5.26
C PRO A 110 2.40 4.98 4.35
N TRP A 111 2.66 3.75 4.81
CA TRP A 111 2.25 2.53 4.11
C TRP A 111 0.74 2.26 4.27
N LEU A 112 0.09 2.89 5.26
CA LEU A 112 -1.35 2.89 5.50
C LEU A 112 -1.86 4.32 5.68
N PHE A 113 -3.01 4.63 5.09
CA PHE A 113 -3.66 5.94 5.18
C PHE A 113 -5.17 5.78 5.17
N GLN A 114 -5.86 6.22 6.22
CA GLN A 114 -7.33 6.23 6.28
C GLN A 114 -7.99 4.89 5.89
N GLY A 115 -7.49 3.77 6.42
CA GLY A 115 -7.98 2.43 6.06
C GLY A 115 -7.53 1.87 4.70
N PHE A 116 -6.74 2.61 3.91
CA PHE A 116 -6.13 2.15 2.67
C PHE A 116 -4.67 1.77 2.86
N GLU A 117 -4.21 0.80 2.07
CA GLU A 117 -2.78 0.62 1.82
C GLU A 117 -2.29 1.59 0.75
N VAL A 118 -1.05 2.05 0.92
CA VAL A 118 -0.42 3.01 0.02
C VAL A 118 0.81 2.40 -0.63
N PHE A 119 0.86 2.46 -1.95
CA PHE A 119 1.97 1.99 -2.76
C PHE A 119 2.68 3.16 -3.41
N TYR A 120 4.01 3.17 -3.37
CA TYR A 120 4.83 4.20 -3.97
C TYR A 120 5.54 3.63 -5.19
N VAL A 121 5.26 4.21 -6.35
CA VAL A 121 5.80 3.77 -7.64
C VAL A 121 6.71 4.87 -8.19
N PRO A 122 8.01 4.58 -8.44
CA PRO A 122 8.90 5.50 -9.12
C PRO A 122 8.41 5.77 -10.55
N ARG A 123 8.49 7.01 -11.01
CA ARG A 123 8.00 7.42 -12.33
C ARG A 123 8.69 6.67 -13.47
N SER A 124 9.96 6.29 -13.32
CA SER A 124 10.68 5.46 -14.29
C SER A 124 9.99 4.13 -14.59
N ASN A 125 9.14 3.63 -13.69
CA ASN A 125 8.36 2.41 -13.88
C ASN A 125 6.98 2.64 -14.54
N LYS A 126 6.55 3.89 -14.75
CA LYS A 126 5.25 4.20 -15.38
C LYS A 126 5.19 3.74 -16.84
N ASP A 127 6.33 3.71 -17.53
CA ASP A 127 6.42 3.31 -18.95
C ASP A 127 6.42 1.78 -19.17
N THR A 128 6.43 0.96 -18.12
CA THR A 128 6.42 -0.52 -18.27
C THR A 128 5.01 -1.13 -18.19
N THR A 129 3.98 -0.32 -17.93
CA THR A 129 2.59 -0.81 -17.87
C THR A 129 1.79 -0.29 -19.07
N VAL A 130 2.19 -0.76 -20.26
CA VAL A 130 1.36 -0.69 -21.47
C VAL A 130 1.33 -2.10 -22.08
N HIS A 131 0.23 -2.80 -21.80
CA HIS A 131 -0.51 -3.79 -22.61
C HIS A 131 -1.08 -4.93 -21.77
#